data_AF-A0A927YFY6-F1
#
_entry.id   AF-A0A927YFY6-F1
#
_cell.length_a   1.000
_cell.length_b   1.000
_cell.length_c   1.000
_cell.angle_alpha   90.00
_cell.angle_beta   90.00
_cell.angle_gamma   90.00
#
_symmetry.space_group_name_H-M   'P 1'
#
loop_
_entity.id
_entity.type
_entity.pdbx_description
1 polymer ?
#
loop_
_entity_poly.entity_id
_entity_poly.type
_entity_poly.pdbx_seq_one_letter_code
_entity_poly.pdbx_strand_id
1 'polypeptide(L)'
;MRNGSYHILLRDVSLGEKRYFAIMEMMLKENNYNVEENSKVLWMGEREVKNLYESGNIIGLHSYSHPTVMKNKSFAEQKGEYGRNKEQLEKIIGKNITTVSYPRNSYNKDTMELMNELGISVGFRANMSELVYMNEKLEIPREDHANILKKMEETRK
;
A
#
# COMPACT_ATOMS: atom_id res chain seq x y z
N MET A 1 -10.08 -14.77 -17.47
CA MET A 1 -8.94 -13.84 -17.29
C MET A 1 -9.40 -12.74 -16.32
N ARG A 2 -8.73 -12.56 -15.18
CA ARG A 2 -9.14 -11.54 -14.19
C ARG A 2 -8.94 -10.14 -14.82
N ASN A 3 -9.95 -9.27 -14.74
CA ASN A 3 -9.94 -7.85 -15.16
C ASN A 3 -8.81 -7.00 -14.53
N GLY A 4 -8.02 -7.59 -13.62
CA GLY A 4 -6.92 -6.94 -12.93
C GLY A 4 -5.73 -6.57 -13.81
N SER A 5 -5.49 -7.26 -14.94
CA SER A 5 -4.29 -7.01 -15.75
C SER A 5 -4.44 -5.83 -16.73
N TYR A 6 -5.66 -5.57 -17.20
CA TYR A 6 -5.91 -4.55 -18.22
C TYR A 6 -5.78 -3.12 -17.69
N HIS A 7 -6.29 -2.84 -16.48
CA HIS A 7 -6.23 -1.49 -15.92
C HIS A 7 -4.80 -1.05 -15.61
N ILE A 8 -3.93 -1.99 -15.20
CA ILE A 8 -2.50 -1.75 -14.96
C ILE A 8 -1.81 -1.43 -16.27
N LEU A 9 -2.04 -2.24 -17.30
CA LEU A 9 -1.46 -2.02 -18.63
C LEU A 9 -1.88 -0.65 -19.18
N LEU A 10 -3.17 -0.34 -19.15
CA LEU A 10 -3.71 0.94 -19.61
C LEU A 10 -3.11 2.12 -18.85
N ARG A 11 -3.14 2.07 -17.52
CA ARG A 11 -2.64 3.16 -16.67
C ARG A 11 -1.14 3.35 -16.78
N ASP A 12 -0.37 2.29 -16.53
CA ASP A 12 1.07 2.39 -16.29
C ASP A 12 1.89 2.30 -17.59
N VAL A 13 1.36 1.62 -18.63
CA VAL A 13 2.11 1.39 -19.88
C VAL A 13 1.55 2.22 -21.04
N SER A 14 0.24 2.20 -21.27
CA SER A 14 -0.34 2.85 -22.45
C SER A 14 -0.56 4.35 -22.29
N LEU A 15 -1.02 4.79 -21.11
CA LEU A 15 -1.27 6.21 -20.83
C LEU A 15 -0.06 6.86 -20.17
N GLY A 16 0.55 6.18 -19.20
CA GLY A 16 1.50 6.77 -18.28
C GLY A 16 0.82 7.73 -17.29
N GLU A 17 1.54 8.06 -16.23
CA GLU A 17 1.00 8.78 -15.06
C GLU A 17 0.28 10.09 -15.45
N LYS A 18 0.97 10.99 -16.17
CA LYS A 18 0.44 12.31 -16.54
C LYS A 18 -0.87 12.23 -17.32
N ARG A 19 -0.92 11.38 -18.34
CA ARG A 19 -2.11 11.27 -19.21
C ARG A 19 -3.26 10.57 -18.49
N TYR A 20 -2.95 9.57 -17.67
CA TYR A 20 -3.94 8.90 -16.85
C TYR A 20 -4.64 9.89 -15.90
N PHE A 21 -3.87 10.70 -15.16
CA PHE A 21 -4.44 11.70 -14.26
C PHE A 21 -5.27 12.75 -15.00
N ALA A 22 -4.79 13.24 -16.15
CA ALA A 22 -5.57 14.19 -16.96
C ALA A 22 -6.93 13.62 -17.40
N ILE A 23 -6.98 12.35 -17.83
CA ILE A 23 -8.24 11.69 -18.20
C ILE A 23 -9.14 11.52 -16.97
N MET A 24 -8.59 11.09 -15.84
CA MET A 24 -9.35 10.93 -14.60
C MET A 24 -9.95 12.26 -14.14
N GLU A 25 -9.19 13.36 -14.17
CA GLU A 25 -9.70 14.69 -13.83
C GLU A 25 -10.83 15.13 -14.76
N MET A 26 -10.70 14.87 -16.07
CA MET A 26 -11.77 15.14 -17.03
C MET A 26 -13.04 14.35 -16.70
N MET A 27 -12.91 13.04 -16.43
CA MET A 27 -14.05 12.19 -16.08
C MET A 27 -14.73 12.65 -14.79
N LEU A 28 -13.96 13.01 -13.76
CA LEU A 28 -14.51 13.52 -12.50
C LEU A 28 -15.28 14.84 -12.73
N LYS A 29 -14.73 15.73 -13.55
CA LYS A 29 -15.37 17.01 -13.89
C LYS A 29 -16.66 16.80 -14.69
N GLU A 30 -16.64 15.94 -15.70
CA GLU A 30 -17.82 15.61 -16.52
C GLU A 30 -18.97 15.01 -15.68
N ASN A 31 -18.64 14.30 -14.61
CA ASN A 31 -19.61 13.72 -13.69
C ASN A 31 -19.96 14.63 -12.51
N ASN A 32 -19.54 15.90 -12.52
CA ASN A 32 -19.73 16.86 -11.41
C ASN A 32 -19.29 16.29 -10.05
N TYR A 33 -18.22 15.49 -10.03
CA TYR A 33 -17.76 14.83 -8.82
C TYR A 33 -17.02 15.82 -7.90
N ASN A 34 -17.54 16.02 -6.69
CA ASN A 34 -16.90 16.88 -5.69
C ASN A 34 -15.78 16.11 -4.97
N VAL A 35 -14.54 16.24 -5.46
CA VAL A 35 -13.37 15.54 -4.89
C VAL A 35 -13.17 15.89 -3.42
N GLU A 36 -13.31 17.17 -3.04
CA GLU A 36 -13.05 17.61 -1.67
C GLU A 36 -14.05 16.99 -0.69
N GLU A 37 -15.34 17.05 -1.01
CA GLU A 37 -16.40 16.49 -0.16
C GLU A 37 -16.31 14.97 -0.07
N ASN A 38 -16.11 14.28 -1.20
CA ASN A 38 -16.03 12.83 -1.20
C ASN A 38 -14.75 12.31 -0.53
N SER A 39 -13.64 13.05 -0.62
CA SER A 39 -12.39 12.65 0.04
C SER A 39 -12.55 12.52 1.57
N LYS A 40 -13.41 13.34 2.18
CA LYS A 40 -13.69 13.33 3.63
C LYS A 40 -14.46 12.08 4.07
N VAL A 41 -15.12 11.40 3.14
CA VAL A 41 -15.93 10.19 3.42
C VAL A 41 -15.19 8.92 2.98
N LEU A 42 -14.39 8.99 1.91
CA LEU A 42 -13.66 7.84 1.37
C LEU A 42 -12.38 7.51 2.15
N TRP A 43 -11.73 8.51 2.74
CA TRP A 43 -10.45 8.33 3.40
C TRP A 43 -10.57 8.53 4.91
N MET A 44 -9.77 7.77 5.66
CA MET A 44 -9.59 8.02 7.09
C MET A 44 -8.76 9.29 7.30
N GLY A 45 -9.20 10.15 8.21
CA GLY A 45 -8.42 11.28 8.68
C GLY A 45 -7.50 10.92 9.84
N GLU A 46 -6.74 11.91 10.31
CA GLU A 46 -5.80 11.75 11.43
C GLU A 46 -6.50 11.28 12.71
N ARG A 47 -7.71 11.78 12.96
CA ARG A 47 -8.51 11.40 14.13
C ARG A 47 -8.93 9.94 14.10
N GLU A 48 -9.40 9.44 12.95
CA GLU A 48 -9.75 8.02 12.79
C GLU A 48 -8.52 7.12 12.99
N VAL A 49 -7.37 7.49 12.42
CA VAL A 49 -6.11 6.75 12.60
C VAL A 49 -5.69 6.71 14.07
N LYS A 50 -5.76 7.85 14.77
CA LYS A 50 -5.47 7.93 16.20
C LYS A 50 -6.42 7.05 17.03
N ASN A 51 -7.72 7.11 16.74
CA ASN A 51 -8.72 6.27 17.43
C ASN A 51 -8.46 4.77 17.22
N LEU A 52 -8.08 4.35 16.00
CA LEU A 52 -7.71 2.96 15.73
C LEU A 52 -6.53 2.53 16.60
N TYR A 53 -5.50 3.37 16.68
CA TYR A 53 -4.34 3.11 17.52
C TYR A 53 -4.70 3.01 19.01
N GLU A 54 -5.45 3.99 19.54
CA GLU A 54 -5.89 4.01 20.94
C GLU A 54 -6.81 2.83 21.30
N SER A 55 -7.49 2.25 20.31
CA SER A 55 -8.31 1.03 20.46
C SER A 55 -7.49 -0.27 20.47
N GLY A 56 -6.15 -0.19 20.45
CA GLY A 56 -5.25 -1.35 20.51
C GLY A 56 -4.80 -1.91 19.16
N ASN A 57 -5.12 -1.23 18.04
CA ASN A 57 -4.64 -1.66 16.73
C ASN A 57 -3.19 -1.24 16.49
N ILE A 58 -2.48 -2.03 15.69
CA ILE A 58 -1.14 -1.69 15.20
C ILE A 58 -1.29 -0.89 13.90
N ILE A 59 -0.66 0.29 13.87
CA ILE A 59 -0.58 1.11 12.65
C ILE A 59 0.77 0.82 11.97
N GLY A 60 0.74 0.64 10.65
CA GLY A 60 1.91 0.27 9.84
C GLY A 60 2.05 1.12 8.58
N LEU A 61 3.25 1.11 8.00
CA LEU A 61 3.56 1.84 6.79
C LEU A 61 2.90 1.21 5.56
N HIS A 62 2.55 2.05 4.58
CA HIS A 62 2.10 1.62 3.26
C HIS A 62 2.54 2.56 2.13
N SER A 63 3.73 3.20 2.28
CA SER A 63 4.24 4.30 1.46
C SER A 63 3.39 5.58 1.53
N TYR A 64 3.84 6.66 0.89
CA TYR A 64 3.16 7.96 0.97
C TYR A 64 2.15 8.15 -0.17
N SER A 65 2.57 7.91 -1.41
CA SER A 65 1.73 8.12 -2.61
C SER A 65 1.16 6.82 -3.19
N HIS A 66 1.47 5.68 -2.58
CA HIS A 66 1.19 4.34 -3.11
C HIS A 66 1.71 4.15 -4.56
N PRO A 67 3.04 4.24 -4.79
CA PRO A 67 3.60 3.94 -6.10
C PRO A 67 3.24 2.53 -6.55
N THR A 68 2.75 2.38 -7.79
CA THR A 68 2.39 1.06 -8.31
C THR A 68 3.57 0.09 -8.35
N VAL A 69 4.77 0.59 -8.68
CA VAL A 69 5.98 -0.23 -8.85
C VAL A 69 7.14 0.36 -8.03
N MET A 70 7.05 0.23 -6.70
CA MET A 70 8.08 0.71 -5.78
C MET A 70 9.48 0.15 -6.09
N LYS A 71 9.58 -1.12 -6.50
CA LYS A 71 10.87 -1.77 -6.76
C LYS A 71 11.70 -1.14 -7.89
N ASN A 72 11.07 -0.32 -8.74
CA ASN A 72 11.74 0.36 -9.85
C ASN A 72 12.24 1.76 -9.47
N LYS A 73 11.88 2.25 -8.28
CA LYS A 73 12.33 3.54 -7.76
C LYS A 73 13.74 3.43 -7.20
N SER A 74 14.50 4.51 -7.33
CA SER A 74 15.80 4.62 -6.68
C SER A 74 15.66 4.55 -5.15
N PHE A 75 16.73 4.15 -4.46
CA PHE A 75 16.75 4.12 -2.99
C PHE A 75 16.29 5.45 -2.36
N ALA A 76 16.75 6.59 -2.90
CA ALA A 76 16.37 7.92 -2.41
C ALA A 76 14.86 8.20 -2.56
N GLU A 77 14.25 7.81 -3.67
CA GLU A 77 12.80 7.92 -3.86
C GLU A 77 12.02 6.99 -2.92
N GLN A 78 12.48 5.75 -2.74
CA GLN A 78 11.86 4.82 -1.78
C GLN A 78 11.94 5.37 -0.35
N LYS A 79 13.09 5.96 0.02
CA LYS A 79 13.30 6.63 1.31
C LYS A 79 12.37 7.83 1.50
N GLY A 80 12.16 8.62 0.45
CA GLY A 80 11.18 9.71 0.47
C GLY A 80 9.75 9.22 0.73
N GLU A 81 9.35 8.15 0.03
CA GLU A 81 8.01 7.54 0.15
C GLU A 81 7.74 6.98 1.54
N TYR A 82 8.63 6.12 2.05
CA TYR A 82 8.42 5.49 3.36
C TYR A 82 8.75 6.43 4.52
N GLY A 83 9.75 7.30 4.37
CA GLY A 83 10.13 8.27 5.39
C GLY A 83 9.02 9.28 5.68
N ARG A 84 8.42 9.86 4.63
CA ARG A 84 7.29 10.79 4.79
C ARG A 84 6.07 10.11 5.40
N ASN A 85 5.75 8.90 4.95
CA ASN A 85 4.65 8.12 5.52
C ASN A 85 4.87 7.83 7.02
N LYS A 86 6.10 7.43 7.39
CA LYS A 86 6.48 7.19 8.78
C LYS A 86 6.34 8.46 9.62
N GLU A 87 6.95 9.57 9.19
CA GLU A 87 6.88 10.85 9.92
C GLU A 87 5.43 11.27 10.21
N GLN A 88 4.54 11.19 9.22
CA GLN A 88 3.15 11.56 9.39
C GLN A 88 2.41 10.66 10.38
N LEU A 89 2.56 9.34 10.25
CA LEU A 89 1.89 8.40 11.15
C LEU A 89 2.41 8.53 12.58
N GLU A 90 3.73 8.65 12.76
CA GLU A 90 4.36 8.84 14.07
C GLU A 90 3.92 10.16 14.73
N LYS A 91 3.73 11.23 13.94
CA LYS A 91 3.16 12.49 14.42
C LYS A 91 1.71 12.32 14.91
N ILE A 92 0.90 11.51 14.25
CA ILE A 92 -0.51 11.27 14.62
C ILE A 92 -0.59 10.43 15.91
N ILE A 93 0.19 9.35 16.01
CA ILE A 93 0.08 8.38 17.12
C ILE A 93 1.04 8.64 18.28
N GLY A 94 2.07 9.47 18.09
CA GLY A 94 3.09 9.80 19.10
C GLY A 94 4.03 8.65 19.47
N LYS A 95 4.18 7.65 18.59
CA LYS A 95 4.98 6.43 18.80
C LYS A 95 5.65 6.00 17.51
N ASN A 96 6.75 5.27 17.64
CA ASN A 96 7.47 4.74 16.49
C ASN A 96 6.65 3.67 15.75
N ILE A 97 6.58 3.79 14.42
CA ILE A 97 6.00 2.76 13.56
C ILE A 97 7.04 1.65 13.33
N THR A 98 6.65 0.40 13.55
CA THR A 98 7.53 -0.77 13.46
C THR A 98 7.07 -1.81 12.45
N THR A 99 5.96 -1.56 11.73
CA THR A 99 5.39 -2.52 10.78
C THR A 99 5.19 -1.89 9.39
N VAL A 100 5.17 -2.71 8.34
CA VAL A 100 4.95 -2.28 6.95
C VAL A 100 4.12 -3.28 6.17
N SER A 101 3.33 -2.80 5.21
CA SER A 101 2.86 -3.60 4.09
C SER A 101 3.31 -2.97 2.77
N TYR A 102 3.73 -3.79 1.81
CA TYR A 102 4.30 -3.27 0.56
C TYR A 102 3.21 -3.03 -0.49
N PRO A 103 3.06 -1.79 -1.01
CA PRO A 103 2.15 -1.51 -2.12
C PRO A 103 2.35 -2.50 -3.26
N ARG A 104 1.25 -3.14 -3.68
CA ARG A 104 1.25 -4.10 -4.80
C ARG A 104 2.24 -5.26 -4.67
N ASN A 105 2.73 -5.57 -3.46
CA ASN A 105 3.83 -6.51 -3.25
C ASN A 105 5.08 -6.17 -4.09
N SER A 106 5.30 -4.87 -4.33
CA SER A 106 6.44 -4.34 -5.07
C SER A 106 7.50 -3.87 -4.09
N TYR A 107 8.63 -4.57 -4.05
CA TYR A 107 9.78 -4.25 -3.21
C TYR A 107 11.02 -4.92 -3.80
N ASN A 108 12.20 -4.44 -3.42
CA ASN A 108 13.49 -5.03 -3.79
C ASN A 108 14.45 -5.05 -2.57
N LYS A 109 15.72 -5.37 -2.82
CA LYS A 109 16.76 -5.37 -1.79
C LYS A 109 16.92 -4.00 -1.12
N ASP A 110 16.90 -2.92 -1.89
CA ASP A 110 16.94 -1.54 -1.40
C ASP A 110 15.77 -1.26 -0.44
N THR A 111 14.56 -1.74 -0.77
CA THR A 111 13.41 -1.63 0.13
C THR A 111 13.67 -2.32 1.46
N MET A 112 14.27 -3.52 1.44
CA MET A 112 14.56 -4.29 2.65
C MET A 112 15.61 -3.62 3.53
N GLU A 113 16.67 -3.09 2.91
CA GLU A 113 17.70 -2.30 3.60
C GLU A 113 17.07 -1.05 4.26
N LEU A 114 16.25 -0.33 3.51
CA LEU A 114 15.52 0.83 4.02
C LEU A 114 14.59 0.48 5.18
N MET A 115 13.88 -0.65 5.14
CA MET A 115 13.03 -1.06 6.26
C MET A 115 13.84 -1.27 7.55
N ASN A 116 15.06 -1.83 7.44
CA ASN A 116 15.95 -1.93 8.58
C ASN A 116 16.43 -0.55 9.07
N GLU A 117 16.80 0.36 8.16
CA GLU A 117 17.17 1.75 8.51
C GLU A 117 16.04 2.48 9.27
N LEU A 118 14.79 2.24 8.88
CA LEU A 118 13.61 2.86 9.47
C LEU A 118 13.16 2.19 10.79
N GLY A 119 13.86 1.16 11.25
CA GLY A 119 13.51 0.42 12.46
C GLY A 119 12.23 -0.43 12.33
N ILE A 120 11.89 -0.84 11.11
CA ILE A 120 10.75 -1.74 10.87
C ILE A 120 11.16 -3.16 11.23
N SER A 121 10.37 -3.79 12.10
CA SER A 121 10.63 -5.12 12.62
C SER A 121 9.75 -6.20 11.98
N VAL A 122 8.62 -5.82 11.38
CA VAL A 122 7.67 -6.76 10.76
C VAL A 122 7.14 -6.21 9.44
N GLY A 123 7.17 -7.02 8.38
CA GLY A 123 6.68 -6.66 7.04
C GLY A 123 5.74 -7.71 6.47
N PHE A 124 4.68 -7.25 5.81
CA PHE A 124 3.62 -8.10 5.26
C PHE A 124 3.54 -8.05 3.74
N ARG A 125 3.65 -9.23 3.13
CA ARG A 125 3.47 -9.46 1.69
C ARG A 125 1.99 -9.63 1.33
N ALA A 126 1.68 -9.65 0.04
CA ALA A 126 0.31 -9.83 -0.47
C ALA A 126 0.09 -11.20 -1.13
N ASN A 127 0.99 -12.16 -0.90
CA ASN A 127 0.86 -13.53 -1.39
C ASN A 127 1.53 -14.53 -0.44
N MET A 128 1.29 -15.81 -0.73
CA MET A 128 1.84 -16.97 -0.03
C MET A 128 3.06 -17.59 -0.73
N SER A 129 3.68 -16.89 -1.69
CA SER A 129 4.85 -17.40 -2.40
C SER A 129 6.07 -17.48 -1.49
N GLU A 130 7.07 -18.27 -1.89
CA GLU A 130 8.35 -18.36 -1.18
C GLU A 130 8.98 -16.99 -0.93
N LEU A 131 9.80 -16.90 0.12
CA LEU A 131 10.51 -15.68 0.49
C LEU A 131 11.44 -15.26 -0.65
N VAL A 132 11.45 -13.96 -0.98
CA VAL A 132 12.28 -13.47 -2.09
C VAL A 132 13.71 -13.18 -1.61
N TYR A 133 13.85 -12.66 -0.40
CA TYR A 133 15.12 -12.24 0.18
C TYR A 133 15.46 -12.98 1.48
N MET A 134 14.74 -14.06 1.79
CA MET A 134 14.92 -14.89 2.99
C MET A 134 14.84 -14.08 4.30
N ASN A 135 14.10 -12.96 4.30
CA ASN A 135 13.88 -12.15 5.49
C ASN A 135 12.51 -12.48 6.11
N GLU A 136 12.46 -13.51 6.95
CA GLU A 136 11.22 -14.02 7.53
C GLU A 136 10.40 -12.96 8.29
N LYS A 137 11.06 -11.93 8.84
CA LYS A 137 10.41 -10.86 9.59
C LYS A 137 9.79 -9.81 8.68
N LEU A 138 10.47 -9.43 7.60
CA LEU A 138 10.00 -8.42 6.65
C LEU A 138 9.16 -9.01 5.51
N GLU A 139 9.10 -10.33 5.38
CA GLU A 139 8.41 -11.00 4.28
C GLU A 139 7.31 -11.95 4.75
N ILE A 140 6.59 -11.61 5.83
CA ILE A 140 5.49 -12.42 6.34
C ILE A 140 4.40 -12.56 5.25
N PRO A 141 4.07 -13.78 4.81
CA PRO A 141 3.09 -14.00 3.76
C PRO A 141 1.66 -13.71 4.25
N ARG A 142 0.79 -13.28 3.32
CA ARG A 142 -0.65 -13.16 3.56
C ARG A 142 -1.41 -13.76 2.38
N GLU A 143 -2.53 -14.38 2.68
CA GLU A 143 -3.47 -14.89 1.68
C GLU A 143 -4.66 -13.93 1.54
N ASP A 144 -5.15 -13.78 0.32
CA ASP A 144 -6.34 -12.98 0.05
C ASP A 144 -7.58 -13.70 0.60
N HIS A 145 -8.34 -13.01 1.45
CA HIS A 145 -9.59 -13.53 2.00
C HIS A 145 -10.56 -14.04 0.93
N ALA A 146 -10.59 -13.46 -0.27
CA ALA A 146 -11.43 -13.94 -1.37
C ALA A 146 -11.02 -15.36 -1.83
N ASN A 147 -9.72 -15.66 -1.83
CA ASN A 147 -9.24 -17.01 -2.12
C ASN A 147 -9.59 -17.98 -0.98
N ILE A 148 -9.49 -17.53 0.28
CA ILE A 148 -9.84 -18.35 1.45
C ILE A 148 -11.32 -18.71 1.44
N LEU A 149 -12.20 -17.72 1.23
CA LEU A 149 -13.64 -17.93 1.17
C LEU A 149 -14.02 -18.97 0.12
N LYS A 150 -13.43 -18.85 -1.08
CA LYS A 150 -13.64 -19.83 -2.16
C LYS A 150 -13.20 -21.25 -1.74
N LYS A 151 -12.03 -21.40 -1.12
CA LYS A 151 -11.55 -22.71 -0.63
C LYS A 151 -12.49 -23.29 0.43
N MET A 152 -13.00 -22.45 1.33
CA MET A 152 -13.95 -22.87 2.38
C MET A 152 -15.28 -23.36 1.78
N GLU A 153 -15.78 -22.73 0.72
CA GLU A 153 -16.98 -23.16 0.01
C GLU A 153 -16.79 -24.47 -0.75
N GLU A 154 -15.64 -24.65 -1.40
CA GLU A 154 -15.30 -25.89 -2.12
C GLU A 154 -15.17 -27.09 -1.17
N THR A 155 -14.67 -26.88 0.05
CA THR A 155 -14.49 -27.95 1.05
C THR A 155 -15.79 -28.36 1.75
N ARG A 156 -16.88 -27.58 1.58
CA ARG A 156 -18.21 -27.86 2.16
C ARG A 156 -19.11 -28.70 1.24
N LYS A 157 -18.68 -28.98 0.02
CA LYS A 157 -19.37 -29.86 -0.94
C LYS A 157 -18.86 -31.29 -0.83
#